data_AF-A0A2N3VD16-F1
#
_entry.id   AF-A0A2N3VD16-F1
#
_cell.length_a   1.000
_cell.length_b   1.000
_cell.length_c   1.000
_cell.angle_alpha   90.00
_cell.angle_beta   90.00
_cell.angle_gamma   90.00
#
_symmetry.space_group_name_H-M   'P 1'
#
loop_
_entity.id
_entity.type
_entity.pdbx_description
1 polymer ?
#
loop_
_entity_poly.entity_id
_entity_poly.type
_entity_poly.pdbx_seq_one_letter_code
_entity_poly.pdbx_strand_id
1 'polypeptide(L)'
;MSVLSVVGDSVSVLAQEIKVNPTIPPGGDKLTNLVGYLSWLVILAGVAALIYAGGKFGWERWHGGAVESPKIVFAAMVGGIIATSAGAIMNAAVTGGS
;
A
#
# COMPACT_ATOMS: atom_id res chain seq x y z
N MET A 1 -53.30 -11.18 -11.05
CA MET A 1 -52.02 -11.03 -10.35
C MET A 1 -51.67 -12.36 -9.72
N SER A 2 -50.90 -13.19 -10.43
CA SER A 2 -50.56 -14.55 -10.00
C SER A 2 -49.50 -14.50 -8.92
N VAL A 3 -49.57 -15.34 -7.89
CA VAL A 3 -48.53 -15.49 -6.85
C VAL A 3 -47.14 -15.76 -7.46
N LEU A 4 -47.10 -16.30 -8.68
CA LEU A 4 -45.87 -16.51 -9.44
C LEU A 4 -45.15 -15.20 -9.82
N SER A 5 -45.89 -14.11 -10.07
CA SER A 5 -45.30 -12.81 -10.39
C SER A 5 -44.74 -12.12 -9.14
N VAL A 6 -45.37 -12.30 -7.98
CA VAL A 6 -44.89 -11.79 -6.69
C VAL A 6 -43.61 -12.51 -6.24
N VAL A 7 -43.53 -13.82 -6.48
CA VAL A 7 -42.31 -14.61 -6.23
C VAL A 7 -41.20 -14.23 -7.21
N GLY A 8 -41.52 -13.98 -8.49
CA GLY A 8 -40.56 -13.49 -9.47
C GLY A 8 -39.95 -12.12 -9.10
N ASP A 9 -40.77 -11.18 -8.63
CA ASP A 9 -40.30 -9.86 -8.17
C ASP A 9 -39.46 -9.96 -6.89
N SER A 10 -39.82 -10.83 -5.94
CA SER A 10 -39.04 -10.99 -4.72
C SER A 10 -37.69 -11.68 -4.97
N VAL A 11 -37.60 -12.62 -5.92
CA VAL A 11 -36.31 -13.19 -6.35
C VAL A 11 -35.47 -12.16 -7.13
N SER A 12 -36.11 -11.29 -7.93
CA SER A 12 -35.45 -10.18 -8.63
C SER A 12 -34.81 -9.17 -7.65
N VAL A 13 -35.51 -8.82 -6.56
CA VAL A 13 -35.01 -7.88 -5.54
C VAL A 13 -33.82 -8.45 -4.74
N LEU A 14 -33.78 -9.77 -4.48
CA LEU A 14 -32.63 -10.42 -3.83
C LEU A 14 -31.44 -10.61 -4.77
N ALA A 15 -31.69 -10.70 -6.08
CA ALA A 15 -30.67 -10.84 -7.12
C ALA A 15 -30.21 -9.48 -7.69
N GLN A 16 -30.66 -8.36 -7.11
CA GLN A 16 -30.17 -7.05 -7.46
C GLN A 16 -28.71 -6.95 -7.04
N GLU A 17 -27.82 -7.22 -8.00
CA GLU A 17 -26.40 -6.94 -7.94
C GLU A 17 -26.26 -5.48 -7.52
N ILE A 18 -25.95 -5.25 -6.25
CA ILE A 18 -25.66 -3.91 -5.73
C ILE A 18 -24.35 -3.53 -6.41
N LYS A 19 -24.45 -2.91 -7.57
CA LYS A 19 -23.34 -2.21 -8.20
C LYS A 19 -23.04 -1.03 -7.30
N VAL A 20 -22.26 -1.29 -6.26
CA VAL A 20 -21.50 -0.27 -5.55
C VAL A 20 -20.62 0.30 -6.65
N ASN A 21 -21.08 1.35 -7.33
CA ASN A 21 -20.25 2.11 -8.25
C ASN A 21 -19.33 2.90 -7.34
N PRO A 22 -18.04 2.58 -7.27
CA PRO A 22 -17.23 3.13 -6.20
C PRO A 22 -16.80 4.50 -6.67
N THR A 23 -17.65 5.44 -6.33
CA THR A 23 -17.41 6.86 -6.55
C THR A 23 -16.33 7.25 -5.55
N ILE A 24 -15.25 7.88 -6.04
CA ILE A 24 -14.23 8.49 -5.18
C ILE A 24 -14.96 9.29 -4.09
N PRO A 25 -14.75 8.97 -2.81
CA PRO A 25 -15.43 9.66 -1.72
C PRO A 25 -15.08 11.16 -1.79
N PRO A 26 -16.03 12.07 -1.52
CA PRO A 26 -15.78 13.52 -1.63
C PRO A 26 -14.56 13.93 -0.81
N GLY A 27 -13.54 14.49 -1.47
CA GLY A 27 -12.24 14.81 -0.88
C GLY A 27 -11.13 13.74 -1.02
N GLY A 28 -11.44 12.59 -1.61
CA GLY A 28 -10.50 11.48 -1.86
C GLY A 28 -9.29 11.88 -2.71
N ASP A 29 -9.46 12.75 -3.70
CA ASP A 29 -8.34 13.24 -4.52
C ASP A 29 -7.27 13.95 -3.70
N LYS A 30 -7.66 14.69 -2.67
CA LYS A 30 -6.70 15.39 -1.80
C LYS A 30 -5.93 14.41 -0.92
N LEU A 31 -6.61 13.39 -0.41
CA LEU A 31 -5.98 12.33 0.38
C LEU A 31 -5.02 11.49 -0.48
N THR A 32 -5.44 11.10 -1.68
CA THR A 32 -4.59 10.37 -2.64
C THR A 32 -3.33 11.17 -3.00
N ASN A 33 -3.47 12.47 -3.24
CA ASN A 33 -2.32 13.35 -3.48
C ASN A 33 -1.38 13.44 -2.26
N LEU A 34 -1.92 13.58 -1.05
CA LEU A 34 -1.12 13.62 0.17
C LEU A 34 -0.32 12.34 0.38
N VAL A 35 -0.96 11.18 0.25
CA VAL A 35 -0.28 9.88 0.37
C VAL A 35 0.73 9.68 -0.76
N GLY A 36 0.45 10.18 -1.96
CA GLY A 36 1.41 10.21 -3.06
C GLY A 36 2.71 10.94 -2.70
N TYR A 37 2.61 12.14 -2.12
CA TYR A 37 3.78 12.89 -1.64
C TYR A 37 4.51 12.15 -0.50
N LEU A 38 3.77 11.54 0.42
CA LEU A 38 4.33 10.76 1.51
C LEU A 38 5.11 9.54 0.98
N SER A 39 4.55 8.85 0.00
CA SER A 39 5.16 7.69 -0.66
C SER A 39 6.48 8.08 -1.33
N TRP A 40 6.53 9.24 -1.99
CA TRP A 40 7.75 9.76 -2.59
C TRP A 40 8.85 10.03 -1.55
N LEU A 41 8.50 10.60 -0.38
CA LEU A 41 9.46 10.81 0.72
C LEU A 41 9.98 9.49 1.30
N VAL A 42 9.11 8.48 1.46
CA VAL A 42 9.51 7.15 1.96
C VAL A 42 10.49 6.48 1.00
N ILE A 43 10.27 6.59 -0.32
CA ILE A 43 11.18 6.05 -1.33
C ILE A 43 12.55 6.73 -1.25
N LEU A 44 12.59 8.07 -1.19
CA LEU A 44 13.85 8.80 -1.05
C LEU A 44 14.59 8.43 0.24
N ALA A 45 13.88 8.33 1.36
CA ALA A 45 14.45 7.91 2.63
C ALA A 45 15.00 6.48 2.58
N GLY A 46 14.29 5.56 1.92
CA GLY A 46 14.72 4.18 1.72
C GLY A 46 16.01 4.09 0.89
N VAL A 47 16.09 4.82 -0.22
CA VAL A 47 17.30 4.86 -1.05
C VAL A 47 18.48 5.45 -0.27
N ALA A 48 18.28 6.54 0.47
CA ALA A 48 19.33 7.15 1.29
C ALA A 48 19.84 6.19 2.39
N ALA A 49 18.92 5.48 3.06
CA ALA A 49 19.25 4.49 4.08
C ALA A 49 20.06 3.32 3.50
N LEU A 50 19.70 2.83 2.31
CA LEU A 50 20.44 1.77 1.62
C LEU A 50 21.86 2.20 1.23
N ILE A 51 22.02 3.41 0.70
CA ILE A 51 23.33 3.97 0.34
C ILE A 51 24.21 4.09 1.59
N TYR A 52 23.66 4.64 2.68
CA TYR A 52 24.39 4.78 3.94
C TYR A 52 24.77 3.41 4.53
N ALA A 53 23.83 2.47 4.58
CA ALA A 53 24.08 1.12 5.10
C ALA A 53 25.14 0.38 4.27
N GLY A 54 25.05 0.45 2.93
CA GLY A 54 26.01 -0.16 2.02
C GLY A 54 27.41 0.46 2.12
N GLY A 55 27.50 1.79 2.17
CA GLY A 55 28.76 2.50 2.35
C GLY A 55 29.43 2.18 3.68
N LYS A 56 28.65 2.15 4.77
CA LYS A 56 29.16 1.82 6.11
C LYS A 56 29.57 0.35 6.23
N PHE A 57 28.79 -0.57 5.65
CA PHE A 57 29.14 -1.99 5.57
C PHE A 57 30.45 -2.21 4.79
N GLY A 58 30.63 -1.50 3.68
CA GLY A 58 31.90 -1.49 2.94
C GLY A 58 33.07 -0.95 3.76
N TRP A 59 32.88 0.11 4.53
CA TRP A 59 33.93 0.69 5.37
C TRP A 59 34.37 -0.25 6.50
N GLU A 60 33.42 -0.88 7.20
CA GLU A 60 33.69 -1.82 8.30
C GLU A 60 34.34 -3.13 7.83
N ARG A 61 34.08 -3.55 6.58
CA ARG A 61 34.71 -4.73 5.95
C ARG A 61 36.22 -4.61 5.82
N TRP A 62 36.74 -3.39 5.61
CA TRP A 62 38.15 -3.12 5.32
C TRP A 62 38.93 -2.50 6.51
N HIS A 63 38.24 -1.81 7.44
CA HIS A 63 38.91 -1.11 8.55
C HIS A 63 38.82 -1.83 9.92
N GLY A 64 38.20 -3.02 9.99
CA GLY A 64 38.23 -3.87 11.18
C GLY A 64 37.75 -3.19 12.45
N GLY A 65 36.43 -3.01 12.59
CA GLY A 65 35.77 -2.43 13.77
C GLY A 65 34.46 -3.13 14.11
N ALA A 66 33.84 -2.77 15.24
CA ALA A 66 32.58 -3.36 15.69
C ALA A 66 31.50 -3.28 14.60
N VAL A 67 31.01 -4.43 14.15
CA VAL A 67 30.05 -4.56 13.04
C VAL A 67 28.66 -4.13 13.49
N GLU A 68 28.40 -2.83 13.44
CA GLU A 68 27.03 -2.30 13.59
C GLU A 68 26.25 -2.33 12.27
N SER A 69 26.91 -2.55 11.13
CA SER A 69 26.31 -2.44 9.80
C SER A 69 25.23 -3.49 9.50
N PRO A 70 25.28 -4.74 10.01
CA PRO A 70 24.19 -5.70 9.83
C PRO A 70 22.85 -5.20 10.40
N LYS A 71 22.88 -4.48 11.54
CA LYS A 71 21.68 -3.92 12.18
C LYS A 71 21.00 -2.88 11.29
N ILE A 72 21.79 -2.03 10.63
CA ILE A 72 21.27 -0.95 9.78
C ILE A 72 20.69 -1.52 8.49
N VAL A 73 21.35 -2.51 7.87
CA VAL A 73 20.82 -3.22 6.70
C VAL A 73 19.52 -3.93 7.03
N PHE A 74 19.44 -4.59 8.19
CA PHE A 74 18.22 -5.27 8.64
C PHE A 74 17.07 -4.27 8.86
N ALA A 75 17.34 -3.13 9.50
CA ALA A 75 16.36 -2.06 9.67
C ALA A 75 15.86 -1.50 8.32
N ALA A 76 16.76 -1.31 7.35
CA ALA A 76 16.41 -0.88 6.00
C ALA A 76 15.53 -1.92 5.28
N MET A 77 15.80 -3.21 5.48
CA MET A 77 15.01 -4.29 4.89
C MET A 77 13.59 -4.33 5.46
N VAL A 78 13.43 -4.19 6.78
CA VAL A 78 12.12 -4.11 7.43
C VAL A 78 11.34 -2.88 6.93
N GLY A 79 12.00 -1.72 6.83
CA GLY A 79 11.40 -0.51 6.28
C GLY A 79 10.90 -0.70 4.83
N GLY A 80 11.69 -1.40 4.00
CA GLY A 80 11.32 -1.74 2.63
C GLY A 80 10.07 -2.63 2.54
N ILE A 81 9.99 -3.67 3.37
CA ILE A 81 8.81 -4.58 3.41
C ILE A 81 7.54 -3.80 3.77
N ILE A 82 7.62 -2.92 4.78
CA ILE A 82 6.49 -2.09 5.21
C ILE A 82 6.06 -1.16 4.06
N ALA A 83 7.00 -0.50 3.39
CA ALA A 83 6.70 0.39 2.27
C ALA A 83 6.02 -0.36 1.09
N THR A 84 6.51 -1.56 0.73
CA THR A 84 5.89 -2.38 -0.33
C THR A 84 4.48 -2.83 0.05
N SER A 85 4.27 -3.23 1.30
CA SER A 85 2.94 -3.67 1.77
C SER A 85 1.92 -2.51 1.75
N ALA A 86 2.34 -1.29 2.11
CA ALA A 86 1.48 -0.11 2.06
C ALA A 86 1.06 0.24 0.62
N GLY A 87 1.95 0.06 -0.36
CA GLY A 87 1.63 0.28 -1.78
C GLY A 87 0.57 -0.68 -2.32
N ALA A 88 0.62 -1.96 -1.92
CA ALA A 88 -0.39 -2.95 -2.31
C ALA A 88 -1.76 -2.63 -1.70
N ILE A 89 -1.80 -2.19 -0.44
CA ILE A 89 -3.04 -1.79 0.25
C ILE A 89 -3.65 -0.55 -0.40
N MET A 90 -2.83 0.45 -0.77
CA MET A 90 -3.32 1.62 -1.50
C MET A 90 -3.93 1.25 -2.86
N ASN A 91 -3.28 0.36 -3.61
CA ASN A 91 -3.80 -0.08 -4.90
C ASN A 91 -5.13 -0.84 -4.74
N ALA A 92 -5.22 -1.72 -3.73
CA ALA A 92 -6.46 -2.40 -3.39
C ALA A 92 -7.57 -1.42 -2.95
N ALA A 93 -7.23 -0.36 -2.22
CA ALA A 93 -8.20 0.66 -1.81
C ALA A 93 -8.67 1.56 -2.96
N VAL A 94 -7.81 1.83 -3.94
CA VAL A 94 -8.13 2.65 -5.13
C VAL A 94 -8.85 1.84 -6.20
N THR A 95 -8.45 0.59 -6.44
CA THR A 95 -8.99 -0.28 -7.51
C THR A 95 -10.12 -1.20 -7.06
N GLY A 96 -10.17 -1.59 -5.77
CA GLY A 96 -11.30 -2.35 -5.19
C GLY A 96 -12.63 -1.61 -5.23
N GLY A 97 -12.58 -0.37 -5.70
CA GLY A 97 -13.68 0.44 -6.12
C GLY A 97 -14.03 0.36 -7.62
N SER A 98 -14.14 -0.82 -8.25
CA SER A 98 -14.60 -0.95 -9.65
C SER A 98 -15.77 -1.93 -9.79
#